data_AF-A0AAP0GCV9-F1
#
_entry.id   AF-A0AAP0GCV9-F1
#
_cell.length_a   1.000
_cell.length_b   1.000
_cell.length_c   1.000
_cell.angle_alpha   90.00
_cell.angle_beta   90.00
_cell.angle_gamma   90.00
#
_symmetry.space_group_name_H-M   'P 1'
#
loop_
_entity.id
_entity.type
_entity.pdbx_description
1 polymer ?
#
loop_
_entity_poly.entity_id
_entity_poly.type
_entity_poly.pdbx_seq_one_letter_code
_entity_poly.pdbx_strand_id
1 'polypeptide(L)'
;MAKPFEFSLLEKFPAARPPLDKIKHFFENLKLTGQYTIGLLDPRHVLIRLSNEADYCRIFSLEVCTVTNLSMCILKWSIGFNPKVESPIIPVWISLPNLWLEFMNLSALFSIGSLFGKFL
;
A
#
# COMPACT_ATOMS: atom_id res chain seq x y z
N MET A 1 12.18 -12.09 17.03
CA MET A 1 10.76 -12.49 17.03
C MET A 1 10.18 -12.06 15.71
N ALA A 2 9.75 -12.99 14.84
CA ALA A 2 9.11 -12.63 13.58
C ALA A 2 7.83 -11.85 13.90
N LYS A 3 7.69 -10.61 13.45
CA LYS A 3 6.43 -9.88 13.55
C LYS A 3 5.50 -10.43 12.46
N PRO A 4 4.50 -11.24 12.79
CA PRO A 4 3.59 -11.74 11.77
C PRO A 4 2.86 -10.53 11.13
N PHE A 5 2.80 -10.49 9.79
CA PHE A 5 2.09 -9.49 8.99
C PHE A 5 2.71 -8.07 8.86
N GLU A 6 4.00 -7.88 9.14
CA GLU A 6 4.66 -6.55 9.04
C GLU A 6 4.50 -5.88 7.65
N PHE A 7 4.55 -6.66 6.57
CA PHE A 7 4.37 -6.20 5.18
C PHE A 7 3.07 -6.71 4.57
N SER A 8 1.98 -6.70 5.34
CA SER A 8 0.66 -7.09 4.83
C SER A 8 -0.20 -5.87 4.48
N LEU A 9 -0.81 -5.92 3.31
CA LEU A 9 -1.73 -4.93 2.78
C LEU A 9 -3.10 -5.58 2.60
N LEU A 10 -4.13 -4.77 2.76
CA LEU A 10 -5.49 -5.15 2.49
C LEU A 10 -5.99 -4.36 1.28
N GLU A 11 -6.43 -5.08 0.26
CA GLU A 11 -7.08 -4.48 -0.90
C GLU A 11 -8.58 -4.49 -0.70
N LYS A 12 -9.23 -3.35 -0.93
CA LYS A 12 -10.68 -3.21 -0.88
C LYS A 12 -11.21 -2.88 -2.26
N PHE A 13 -12.21 -3.64 -2.69
CA PHE A 13 -12.98 -3.38 -3.91
C PHE A 13 -14.35 -2.81 -3.52
N PRO A 14 -14.58 -1.49 -3.70
CA PRO A 14 -15.81 -0.84 -3.23
C PRO A 14 -17.08 -1.35 -3.93
N ALA A 15 -17.00 -1.55 -5.25
CA ALA A 15 -18.12 -1.97 -6.07
C ALA A 15 -18.21 -3.51 -6.18
N ALA A 16 -17.25 -4.11 -6.87
CA ALA A 16 -17.17 -5.55 -7.08
C ALA A 16 -15.69 -5.95 -7.23
N ARG A 17 -15.39 -7.17 -6.80
CA ARG A 17 -14.04 -7.75 -6.93
C ARG A 17 -13.93 -8.51 -8.26
N PRO A 18 -12.87 -8.32 -9.05
CA PRO A 18 -12.59 -9.15 -10.21
C PRO A 18 -12.20 -10.59 -9.77
N PRO A 19 -12.25 -11.58 -10.68
CA PRO A 19 -11.77 -12.93 -10.38
C PRO A 19 -10.32 -12.91 -9.87
N LEU A 20 -9.99 -13.82 -8.95
CA LEU A 20 -8.68 -13.87 -8.31
C LEU A 20 -7.54 -13.97 -9.33
N ASP A 21 -7.75 -14.66 -10.45
CA ASP A 21 -6.76 -14.81 -11.51
C ASP A 21 -6.41 -13.47 -12.17
N LYS A 22 -7.38 -12.56 -12.32
CA LYS A 22 -7.12 -11.22 -12.85
C LYS A 22 -6.32 -10.37 -11.86
N ILE A 23 -6.58 -10.53 -10.57
CA ILE A 23 -5.81 -9.87 -9.50
C ILE A 23 -4.38 -10.38 -9.53
N LYS A 24 -4.17 -11.71 -9.56
CA LYS A 24 -2.83 -12.31 -9.69
C LYS A 24 -2.10 -11.80 -10.92
N HIS A 25 -2.76 -11.76 -12.07
CA HIS A 25 -2.16 -11.25 -13.30
C HIS A 25 -1.76 -9.76 -13.20
N PHE A 26 -2.56 -8.94 -12.53
CA PHE A 26 -2.19 -7.56 -12.24
C PHE A 26 -0.88 -7.48 -11.41
N PHE A 27 -0.76 -8.30 -10.37
CA PHE A 27 0.44 -8.37 -9.53
C PHE A 27 1.68 -8.92 -10.24
N GLU A 28 1.50 -9.88 -11.16
CA GLU A 28 2.57 -10.36 -12.04
C GLU A 28 3.12 -9.22 -12.91
N ASN A 29 2.25 -8.36 -13.43
CA ASN A 29 2.63 -7.22 -14.26
C ASN A 29 3.34 -6.10 -13.48
N LEU A 30 3.19 -6.04 -12.16
CA LEU A 30 3.88 -5.05 -11.33
C LEU A 30 5.40 -5.28 -11.23
N LYS A 31 5.89 -6.46 -11.64
CA LYS A 31 7.31 -6.86 -11.58
C LYS A 31 7.88 -6.62 -10.19
N LEU A 32 7.21 -7.15 -9.17
CA LEU A 32 7.70 -7.10 -7.79
C LEU A 32 9.00 -7.87 -7.66
N THR A 33 9.87 -7.42 -6.75
CA THR A 33 11.20 -8.01 -6.57
C THR A 33 11.19 -9.20 -5.60
N GLY A 34 10.26 -9.18 -4.65
CA GLY A 34 10.10 -10.19 -3.62
C GLY A 34 9.01 -11.21 -3.92
N GLN A 35 8.93 -12.21 -3.05
CA GLN A 35 7.80 -13.14 -3.04
C GLN A 35 6.58 -12.44 -2.45
N TYR A 36 5.42 -12.80 -2.97
CA TYR A 36 4.15 -12.30 -2.46
C TYR A 36 3.11 -13.42 -2.38
N THR A 37 2.14 -13.26 -1.49
CA THR A 37 1.03 -14.19 -1.32
C THR A 37 -0.27 -13.40 -1.31
N ILE A 38 -1.23 -13.85 -2.11
CA ILE A 38 -2.56 -13.24 -2.21
C ILE A 38 -3.56 -14.21 -1.59
N GLY A 39 -4.22 -13.78 -0.52
CA GLY A 39 -5.25 -14.52 0.20
C GLY A 39 -6.59 -13.82 0.12
N LEU A 40 -7.68 -14.57 -0.03
CA LEU A 40 -9.02 -14.01 0.03
C LEU A 40 -9.45 -13.88 1.49
N LEU A 41 -9.87 -12.68 1.91
CA LEU A 41 -10.43 -12.47 3.24
C LEU A 41 -11.97 -12.51 3.19
N ASP A 42 -12.56 -11.76 2.26
CA ASP A 42 -14.00 -11.73 2.02
C ASP A 42 -14.29 -11.38 0.54
N PRO A 43 -15.57 -11.36 0.09
CA PRO A 43 -15.89 -11.10 -1.32
C PRO A 43 -15.39 -9.75 -1.87
N ARG A 44 -15.09 -8.78 -1.01
CA ARG A 44 -14.64 -7.42 -1.35
C ARG A 44 -13.21 -7.12 -0.89
N HIS A 45 -12.62 -7.96 -0.04
CA HIS A 45 -11.30 -7.75 0.53
C HIS A 45 -10.33 -8.88 0.24
N VAL A 46 -9.13 -8.50 -0.19
CA VAL A 46 -8.02 -9.40 -0.48
C VAL A 46 -6.85 -9.01 0.41
N LEU A 47 -6.23 -10.00 1.06
CA LEU A 47 -5.01 -9.82 1.83
C LEU A 47 -3.81 -10.09 0.93
N ILE A 48 -2.88 -9.15 0.90
CA ILE A 48 -1.60 -9.30 0.21
C ILE A 48 -0.50 -9.28 1.24
N ARG A 49 0.35 -10.30 1.21
CA ARG A 49 1.55 -10.36 2.03
C ARG A 49 2.77 -10.28 1.13
N LEU A 50 3.62 -9.30 1.39
CA LEU A 50 4.86 -9.07 0.66
C LEU A 50 6.04 -9.54 1.51
N SER A 51 7.13 -9.93 0.87
CA SER A 51 8.34 -10.41 1.56
C SER A 51 9.33 -9.30 1.90
N ASN A 52 9.21 -8.12 1.30
CA ASN A 52 10.16 -7.01 1.48
C ASN A 52 9.42 -5.67 1.64
N GLU A 53 10.15 -4.70 2.18
CA GLU A 53 9.68 -3.34 2.44
C GLU A 53 9.53 -2.53 1.14
N ALA A 54 10.46 -2.66 0.18
CA ALA A 54 10.44 -1.87 -1.04
C ALA A 54 9.17 -2.06 -1.88
N ASP A 55 8.75 -3.31 -2.10
CA ASP A 55 7.52 -3.65 -2.80
C ASP A 55 6.29 -3.25 -1.97
N TYR A 56 6.36 -3.38 -0.64
CA TYR A 56 5.32 -2.92 0.28
C TYR A 56 5.08 -1.43 0.13
N CYS A 57 6.13 -0.62 0.21
CA CYS A 57 6.02 0.84 0.10
C CYS A 57 5.55 1.24 -1.29
N ARG A 58 6.06 0.59 -2.35
CA ARG A 58 5.62 0.82 -3.72
C ARG A 58 4.12 0.58 -3.93
N ILE A 59 3.58 -0.54 -3.43
CA ILE A 59 2.15 -0.85 -3.57
C ILE A 59 1.31 0.04 -2.65
N PHE A 60 1.75 0.24 -1.40
CA PHE A 60 1.01 1.06 -0.44
C PHE A 60 0.90 2.52 -0.88
N SER A 61 1.92 3.04 -1.57
CA SER A 61 1.92 4.40 -2.11
C SER A 61 0.91 4.60 -3.24
N LEU A 62 0.40 3.54 -3.88
CA LEU A 62 -0.58 3.71 -4.96
C LEU A 62 -1.91 4.30 -4.46
N GLU A 63 -2.27 4.09 -3.19
CA GLU A 63 -3.56 4.45 -2.55
C GLU A 63 -4.79 3.84 -3.21
N VAL A 64 -4.99 4.12 -4.49
CA VAL A 64 -6.05 3.64 -5.35
C VAL A 64 -5.46 3.19 -6.68
N CYS A 65 -5.76 1.97 -7.11
CA CYS A 65 -5.44 1.49 -8.44
C CYS A 65 -6.64 0.80 -9.10
N THR A 66 -6.58 0.63 -10.42
CA THR A 66 -7.67 0.04 -11.20
C THR A 66 -7.26 -1.32 -11.72
N VAL A 67 -7.99 -2.37 -11.32
CA VAL A 67 -7.80 -3.74 -11.81
C VAL A 67 -8.99 -4.10 -12.69
N THR A 68 -8.77 -4.23 -14.00
CA THR A 68 -9.85 -4.53 -14.98
C THR A 68 -11.05 -3.57 -14.89
N ASN A 69 -10.78 -2.26 -14.92
CA ASN A 69 -11.80 -1.19 -14.82
C ASN A 69 -12.57 -1.15 -13.47
N LEU A 70 -12.12 -1.91 -12.46
CA LEU A 70 -12.66 -1.85 -11.11
C LEU A 70 -11.64 -1.15 -10.20
N SER A 71 -12.08 -0.10 -9.52
CA SER A 71 -11.25 0.61 -8.54
C SER A 71 -10.97 -0.26 -7.33
N MET A 72 -9.74 -0.21 -6.86
CA MET A 72 -9.24 -0.95 -5.72
C MET A 72 -8.46 0.00 -4.83
N CYS A 73 -8.80 0.04 -3.54
CA CYS A 73 -8.09 0.86 -2.56
C CYS A 73 -7.10 -0.02 -1.79
N ILE A 74 -5.89 0.49 -1.58
CA ILE A 74 -4.86 -0.17 -0.78
C ILE A 74 -4.94 0.37 0.64
N LEU A 75 -5.15 -0.52 1.60
CA LEU A 75 -5.21 -0.19 3.02
C LEU A 75 -4.12 -0.94 3.77
N LYS A 76 -3.56 -0.33 4.81
CA LYS A 76 -2.62 -1.02 5.69
C LYS A 76 -3.37 -2.05 6.53
N TRP A 77 -2.84 -3.28 6.57
CA TRP A 77 -3.35 -4.31 7.49
C TRP A 77 -3.14 -3.87 8.95
N SER A 78 -4.18 -4.02 9.76
CA SER A 78 -4.13 -3.73 11.21
C SER A 78 -4.87 -4.81 12.01
N ILE A 79 -4.37 -5.08 13.21
CA ILE A 79 -5.04 -5.98 14.15
C ILE A 79 -6.35 -5.31 14.58
N GLY A 80 -7.48 -6.01 14.40
CA GLY A 80 -8.81 -5.44 14.63
C GLY A 80 -9.41 -4.74 13.42
N PHE A 81 -8.85 -4.91 12.22
CA PHE A 81 -9.47 -4.44 10.98
C PHE A 81 -10.95 -4.86 10.94
N ASN A 82 -11.81 -3.87 10.85
CA ASN A 82 -13.25 -4.07 10.70
C ASN A 82 -13.63 -3.65 9.28
N PRO A 83 -14.16 -4.54 8.43
CA PRO A 83 -14.60 -4.18 7.08
C PRO A 83 -15.60 -3.01 7.02
N LYS A 84 -16.30 -2.74 8.13
CA LYS A 84 -17.25 -1.63 8.29
C LYS A 84 -16.60 -0.30 8.70
N VAL A 85 -15.36 -0.32 9.18
CA VAL A 85 -14.61 0.85 9.65
C VAL A 85 -13.27 0.85 8.92
N GLU A 86 -13.11 1.73 7.95
CA GLU A 86 -11.87 1.80 7.15
C GLU A 86 -10.65 2.01 8.06
N SER A 87 -9.51 1.41 7.65
CA SER A 87 -8.26 1.56 8.39
C SER A 87 -7.88 3.04 8.45
N PRO A 88 -7.62 3.62 9.63
CA PRO A 88 -7.29 5.04 9.76
C PRO A 88 -5.87 5.37 9.29
N ILE A 89 -5.10 4.37 8.85
CA ILE A 89 -3.72 4.53 8.41
C ILE A 89 -3.68 4.59 6.88
N ILE A 90 -3.50 5.80 6.36
CA ILE A 90 -3.33 6.09 4.94
C ILE A 90 -1.94 6.72 4.70
N PRO A 91 -1.32 6.49 3.53
CA PRO A 91 -0.21 7.34 3.10
C PRO A 91 -0.73 8.77 2.86
N VAL A 92 0.16 9.75 2.99
CA VAL A 92 -0.13 11.16 2.69
C VAL A 92 1.00 11.71 1.85
N TRP A 93 0.66 12.26 0.69
CA TRP A 93 1.62 12.95 -0.18
C TRP A 93 1.77 14.41 0.23
N ILE A 94 3.00 14.83 0.53
CA ILE A 94 3.32 16.22 0.88
C ILE A 94 4.07 16.85 -0.30
N SER A 95 3.51 17.92 -0.85
CA SER A 95 4.18 18.77 -1.83
C SER A 95 4.84 19.95 -1.12
N LEU A 96 6.11 20.22 -1.44
CA LEU A 96 6.87 21.36 -0.94
C LEU A 96 7.17 22.32 -2.11
N PRO A 97 6.15 23.05 -2.62
CA PRO A 97 6.37 24.00 -3.70
C PRO A 97 7.31 25.11 -3.21
N ASN A 98 8.32 25.44 -4.02
CA ASN A 98 9.34 26.46 -3.73
C ASN A 98 10.38 26.07 -2.65
N LEU A 99 10.61 24.78 -2.44
CA LEU A 99 11.78 24.34 -1.66
C LEU A 99 13.07 24.82 -2.35
N TRP A 100 13.90 25.55 -1.62
CA TRP A 100 15.15 26.07 -2.18
C TRP A 100 16.06 24.91 -2.60
N LEU A 101 16.86 25.12 -3.66
CA LEU A 101 17.72 24.10 -4.24
C LEU A 101 18.65 23.44 -3.21
N GLU A 102 19.10 24.22 -2.22
CA GLU A 102 19.97 23.78 -1.13
C GLU A 102 19.31 22.72 -0.22
N PHE A 103 17.98 22.75 -0.11
CA PHE A 103 17.19 21.79 0.67
C PHE A 103 16.67 20.62 -0.16
N MET A 104 16.98 20.54 -1.45
CA MET A 104 16.57 19.41 -2.32
C MET A 104 17.44 18.15 -2.14
N ASN A 105 18.29 18.09 -1.13
CA ASN A 105 19.02 16.88 -0.79
C ASN A 105 18.17 15.93 0.07
N LEU A 106 18.42 14.61 -0.06
CA LEU A 106 17.64 13.58 0.65
C LEU A 106 17.65 13.77 2.17
N SER A 107 18.79 14.15 2.77
CA SER A 107 18.90 14.32 4.22
C SER A 107 18.02 15.46 4.75
N ALA A 108 17.96 16.58 4.04
CA ALA A 108 17.10 17.71 4.37
C ALA A 108 15.62 17.35 4.21
N LEU A 109 15.27 16.67 3.11
CA LEU A 109 13.91 16.18 2.88
C LEU A 109 13.47 15.19 3.95
N PHE A 110 14.34 14.26 4.37
CA PHE A 110 14.05 13.35 5.49
C PHE A 110 13.89 14.10 6.82
N SER A 111 14.70 15.14 7.05
CA SER A 111 14.58 15.95 8.27
C SER A 111 13.24 16.68 8.31
N ILE A 112 12.84 17.33 7.21
CA ILE A 112 11.56 18.03 7.10
C ILE A 112 10.39 17.05 7.19
N GLY A 113 10.43 15.96 6.41
CA GLY A 113 9.35 14.96 6.38
C GLY A 113 9.14 14.26 7.72
N SER A 114 10.20 14.09 8.52
CA SER A 114 10.11 13.45 9.84
C SER A 114 9.23 14.22 10.83
N LEU A 115 9.02 15.51 10.60
CA LEU A 115 8.09 16.34 11.38
C LEU A 115 6.62 15.95 11.16
N PHE A 116 6.30 15.35 10.02
CA PHE A 116 4.94 14.98 9.64
C PHE A 116 4.61 13.51 9.93
N GLY A 117 5.63 12.66 10.11
CA GLY A 117 5.43 11.26 10.46
C GLY A 117 6.59 10.35 10.08
N LYS A 118 6.33 9.04 10.13
CA LYS A 118 7.28 8.03 9.62
C LYS A 118 7.17 7.93 8.11
N PHE A 119 8.32 7.85 7.47
CA PHE A 119 8.42 7.53 6.06
C PHE A 119 7.94 6.10 5.79
N LEU A 120 7.41 5.93 4.59
CA LEU A 120 7.20 4.63 3.98
C LEU A 120 8.52 4.19 3.35
#